data_AF-A0A7S1W7B9-F1
#
_entry.id   AF-A0A7S1W7B9-F1
#
_cell.length_a   1.000
_cell.length_b   1.000
_cell.length_c   1.000
_cell.angle_alpha   90.00
_cell.angle_beta   90.00
_cell.angle_gamma   90.00
#
_symmetry.space_group_name_H-M   'P 1'
#
loop_
_entity.id
_entity.type
_entity.pdbx_description
1 polymer ?
#
loop_
_entity_poly.entity_id
_entity_poly.type
_entity_poly.pdbx_seq_one_letter_code
_entity_poly.pdbx_strand_id
1 'polypeptide(L)'
;QLTAWYDDIYHCDRERPTIEKQFDPAVRVESVDIPEKVASLRRYIETEGPFDVVVAFSQGCIMHHYLVGMLRQESEVMPWKLSVFFEGMHIRDEAYFDLFATKSPHPTIHVFGTASDYYDYAREGWCGSKRVEEYYEDPLVLTHGEGHQFPMQQPRAKEIYDCVAAEMRRRCGL
;
A
#
# COMPACT_ATOMS: atom_id res chain seq x y z
N GLN A 1 21.16 -2.01 -7.83
CA GLN A 1 20.66 -0.73 -7.32
C GLN A 1 19.18 -0.93 -7.07
N LEU A 2 18.69 -0.69 -5.84
CA LEU A 2 17.25 -0.76 -5.57
C LEU A 2 16.63 0.48 -6.22
N THR A 3 15.81 0.28 -7.25
CA THR A 3 15.10 1.38 -7.92
C THR A 3 13.88 1.70 -7.07
N ALA A 4 13.78 2.94 -6.59
CA ALA A 4 12.56 3.43 -5.95
C ALA A 4 11.40 3.40 -6.96
N TRP A 5 10.19 3.17 -6.48
CA TRP A 5 9.01 3.20 -7.34
C TRP A 5 8.70 4.60 -7.87
N TYR A 6 8.88 5.59 -6.99
CA TYR A 6 8.74 7.02 -7.22
C TYR A 6 9.58 7.76 -6.17
N ASP A 7 9.76 9.06 -6.38
CA ASP A 7 10.47 9.95 -5.48
C ASP A 7 9.48 10.91 -4.80
N ASP A 8 9.81 11.33 -3.58
CA ASP A 8 9.04 12.31 -2.80
C ASP A 8 9.81 13.62 -2.66
N ILE A 9 9.14 14.74 -2.93
CA ILE A 9 9.60 16.09 -2.61
C ILE A 9 8.95 16.51 -1.30
N TYR A 10 9.78 16.68 -0.27
CA TYR A 10 9.34 17.15 1.05
C TYR A 10 9.47 18.67 1.14
N HIS A 11 8.34 19.37 1.19
CA HIS A 11 8.29 20.82 1.34
C HIS A 11 8.46 21.18 2.83
N CYS A 12 9.70 21.42 3.25
CA CYS A 12 10.04 21.76 4.63
C CYS A 12 11.12 22.84 4.68
N ASP A 13 10.85 23.94 5.39
CA ASP A 13 11.77 25.09 5.52
C ASP A 13 13.04 24.79 6.34
N ARG A 14 13.08 23.63 7.03
CA ARG A 14 14.20 23.22 7.88
C ARG A 14 14.87 21.97 7.32
N GLU A 15 16.19 22.01 7.29
CA GLU A 15 16.99 20.83 6.96
C GLU A 15 16.87 19.80 8.10
N ARG A 16 16.23 18.68 7.78
CA ARG A 16 16.00 17.53 8.67
C ARG A 16 16.15 16.23 7.88
N PRO A 17 16.51 15.11 8.53
CA PRO A 17 16.50 13.79 7.92
C PRO A 17 15.15 13.45 7.26
N THR A 18 15.17 12.73 6.14
CA THR A 18 13.95 12.31 5.42
C THR A 18 12.99 11.52 6.30
N ILE A 19 13.51 10.67 7.19
CA ILE A 19 12.68 9.86 8.09
C ILE A 19 11.87 10.74 9.06
N GLU A 20 12.43 11.84 9.55
CA GLU A 20 11.69 12.78 10.40
C GLU A 20 10.60 13.51 9.62
N LYS A 21 10.91 13.90 8.38
CA LYS A 21 9.93 14.53 7.47
C LYS A 21 8.83 13.54 7.06
N GLN A 22 9.14 12.25 7.01
CA GLN A 22 8.19 11.19 6.64
C GLN A 22 7.01 11.11 7.61
N PHE A 23 7.30 11.31 8.89
CA PHE A 23 6.33 11.17 9.99
C PHE A 23 5.83 12.51 10.54
N ASP A 24 6.24 13.65 9.97
CA ASP A 24 5.80 14.97 10.43
C ASP A 24 4.52 15.45 9.71
N PRO A 25 3.35 15.46 10.40
CA PRO A 25 2.06 15.89 9.85
C PRO A 25 2.08 17.23 9.12
N ALA A 26 2.96 18.14 9.53
CA ALA A 26 3.04 19.49 8.99
C ALA A 26 3.89 19.58 7.70
N VAL A 27 4.59 18.51 7.32
CA VAL A 27 5.39 18.50 6.08
C VAL A 27 4.51 18.09 4.92
N ARG A 28 4.29 19.02 3.99
CA ARG A 28 3.65 18.73 2.70
C ARG A 28 4.58 17.88 1.84
N VAL A 29 4.03 16.84 1.23
CA VAL A 29 4.75 15.94 0.31
C VAL A 29 4.15 16.05 -1.07
N GLU A 30 5.01 16.02 -2.08
CA GLU A 30 4.64 15.93 -3.49
C GLU A 30 5.33 14.71 -4.08
N SER A 31 4.54 13.80 -4.64
CA SER A 31 5.03 12.56 -5.24
C SER A 31 5.32 12.78 -6.72
N VAL A 32 6.54 12.43 -7.17
CA VAL A 32 7.03 12.77 -8.51
C VAL A 32 6.55 11.78 -9.57
N ASP A 33 6.06 12.31 -10.70
CA ASP A 33 5.67 11.58 -11.92
C ASP A 33 4.64 10.44 -11.70
N ILE A 34 3.78 10.54 -10.69
CA ILE A 34 2.81 9.47 -10.35
C ILE A 34 1.97 9.00 -11.53
N PRO A 35 1.37 9.86 -12.37
CA PRO A 35 0.60 9.40 -13.53
C PRO A 35 1.41 8.52 -14.48
N GLU A 36 2.66 8.90 -14.77
CA GLU A 36 3.56 8.14 -15.64
C GLU A 36 3.97 6.82 -15.00
N LYS A 37 4.27 6.80 -13.69
CA LYS A 37 4.60 5.57 -12.96
C LYS A 37 3.42 4.60 -12.93
N VAL A 38 2.21 5.10 -12.66
CA VAL A 38 0.97 4.32 -12.67
C VAL A 38 0.69 3.77 -14.07
N ALA A 39 0.81 4.59 -15.12
CA ALA A 39 0.62 4.14 -16.50
C ALA A 39 1.61 3.03 -16.89
N SER A 40 2.87 3.14 -16.44
CA SER A 40 3.87 2.10 -16.67
C SER A 40 3.55 0.80 -15.93
N LEU A 41 3.11 0.87 -14.67
CA LEU A 41 2.72 -0.31 -13.90
C LEU A 41 1.47 -0.97 -14.49
N ARG A 42 0.46 -0.17 -14.86
CA ARG A 42 -0.76 -0.62 -15.53
C ARG A 42 -0.42 -1.36 -16.83
N ARG A 43 0.40 -0.78 -17.70
CA ARG A 43 0.85 -1.41 -18.95
C ARG A 43 1.55 -2.76 -18.70
N TYR A 44 2.38 -2.85 -17.67
CA TYR A 44 3.03 -4.10 -17.30
C TYR A 44 2.00 -5.17 -16.90
N ILE A 45 1.03 -4.83 -16.04
CA ILE A 45 -0.03 -5.73 -15.60
C ILE A 45 -0.87 -6.23 -16.79
N GLU A 46 -1.18 -5.34 -17.74
CA GLU A 46 -1.94 -5.67 -18.95
C GLU A 46 -1.15 -6.56 -19.92
N THR A 47 0.17 -6.35 -20.03
CA THR A 47 1.03 -7.07 -21.00
C THR A 47 1.45 -8.45 -20.49
N GLU A 48 1.84 -8.55 -19.22
CA GLU A 48 2.39 -9.77 -18.62
C GLU A 48 1.33 -10.59 -17.86
N GLY A 49 0.11 -10.06 -17.76
CA GLY A 49 -1.01 -10.74 -17.15
C GLY A 49 -1.56 -11.91 -17.99
N PRO A 50 -2.64 -12.55 -17.53
CA PRO A 50 -3.45 -12.14 -16.38
C PRO A 50 -2.78 -12.46 -15.04
N PHE A 51 -2.91 -11.55 -14.08
CA PHE A 51 -2.54 -11.77 -12.69
C PHE A 51 -3.80 -11.92 -11.85
N ASP A 52 -3.94 -13.02 -11.11
CA ASP A 52 -5.04 -13.17 -10.16
C ASP A 52 -4.83 -12.36 -8.88
N VAL A 53 -3.57 -12.22 -8.46
CA VAL A 53 -3.17 -11.59 -7.19
C VAL A 53 -1.99 -10.67 -7.42
N VAL A 54 -2.04 -9.47 -6.86
CA VAL A 54 -0.89 -8.55 -6.80
C VAL A 54 -0.40 -8.46 -5.36
N VAL A 55 0.89 -8.71 -5.16
CA VAL A 55 1.56 -8.61 -3.85
C VAL A 55 2.49 -7.41 -3.87
N ALA A 56 2.40 -6.57 -2.85
CA ALA A 56 3.22 -5.38 -2.72
C ALA A 56 3.83 -5.27 -1.31
N PHE A 57 4.98 -4.61 -1.23
CA PHE A 57 5.71 -4.36 0.01
C PHE A 57 6.13 -2.90 0.13
N SER A 58 5.98 -2.31 1.32
CA SER A 58 6.50 -0.96 1.64
C SER A 58 6.02 0.09 0.62
N GLN A 59 6.94 0.82 -0.02
CA GLN A 59 6.63 1.81 -1.07
C GLN A 59 5.83 1.24 -2.24
N GLY A 60 5.98 -0.06 -2.54
CA GLY A 60 5.17 -0.72 -3.57
C GLY A 60 3.68 -0.75 -3.22
N CYS A 61 3.33 -0.78 -1.92
CA CYS A 61 1.93 -0.67 -1.50
C CYS A 61 1.37 0.71 -1.81
N ILE A 62 2.16 1.78 -1.59
CA ILE A 62 1.73 3.15 -1.90
C ILE A 62 1.47 3.30 -3.40
N MET A 63 2.38 2.79 -4.25
CA MET A 63 2.14 2.75 -5.70
C MET A 63 0.89 1.98 -6.09
N HIS A 64 0.63 0.87 -5.40
CA HIS A 64 -0.56 0.08 -5.67
C HIS A 64 -1.83 0.79 -5.21
N HIS A 65 -1.78 1.60 -4.14
CA HIS A 65 -2.88 2.48 -3.75
C HIS A 65 -3.14 3.55 -4.82
N TYR A 66 -2.09 4.17 -5.39
CA TYR A 66 -2.25 5.09 -6.52
C TYR A 66 -2.91 4.41 -7.72
N LEU A 67 -2.42 3.22 -8.10
CA LEU A 67 -2.98 2.45 -9.21
C LEU A 67 -4.47 2.13 -8.99
N VAL A 68 -4.83 1.58 -7.83
CA VAL A 68 -6.24 1.25 -7.52
C VAL A 68 -7.11 2.51 -7.50
N GLY A 69 -6.63 3.58 -6.89
CA GLY A 69 -7.35 4.85 -6.82
C GLY A 69 -7.63 5.44 -8.19
N MET A 70 -6.61 5.49 -9.06
CA MET A 70 -6.72 6.08 -10.40
C MET A 70 -7.63 5.24 -11.31
N LEU A 71 -7.48 3.90 -11.30
CA LEU A 71 -8.40 3.01 -12.04
C LEU A 71 -9.86 3.24 -11.63
N ARG A 72 -10.13 3.43 -10.33
CA ARG A 72 -11.49 3.71 -9.84
C ARG A 72 -12.02 5.06 -10.30
N GLN A 73 -11.20 6.11 -10.30
CA GLN A 73 -11.60 7.42 -10.82
C GLN A 73 -11.96 7.35 -12.32
N GLU A 74 -11.25 6.50 -13.07
CA GLU A 74 -11.52 6.21 -14.47
C GLU A 74 -12.70 5.25 -14.68
N SER A 75 -13.35 4.80 -13.60
CA SER A 75 -14.43 3.80 -13.61
C SER A 75 -14.03 2.45 -14.24
N GLU A 76 -12.75 2.12 -14.14
CA GLU A 76 -12.19 0.88 -14.65
C GLU A 76 -12.26 -0.26 -13.62
N VAL A 77 -12.27 -1.48 -14.14
CA VAL A 77 -12.21 -2.69 -13.33
C VAL A 77 -10.75 -3.10 -13.14
N MET A 78 -10.38 -3.43 -11.92
CA MET A 78 -9.07 -3.98 -11.60
C MET A 78 -8.84 -5.29 -12.40
N PRO A 79 -7.77 -5.41 -13.20
CA PRO A 79 -7.48 -6.61 -13.97
C PRO A 79 -6.97 -7.80 -13.14
N TRP A 80 -6.97 -7.68 -11.80
CA TRP A 80 -6.66 -8.74 -10.84
C TRP A 80 -7.76 -8.84 -9.78
N LYS A 81 -7.81 -9.96 -9.06
CA LYS A 81 -8.91 -10.27 -8.14
C LYS A 81 -8.61 -9.95 -6.68
N LEU A 82 -7.34 -9.90 -6.26
CA LEU A 82 -6.94 -9.69 -4.85
C LEU A 82 -5.63 -8.90 -4.77
N SER A 83 -5.54 -7.94 -3.83
CA SER A 83 -4.27 -7.29 -3.49
C SER A 83 -3.78 -7.72 -2.10
N VAL A 84 -2.49 -7.97 -1.95
CA VAL A 84 -1.88 -8.31 -0.65
C VAL A 84 -0.77 -7.31 -0.35
N PHE A 85 -0.87 -6.63 0.77
CA PHE A 85 0.04 -5.59 1.21
C PHE A 85 0.81 -6.05 2.43
N PHE A 86 2.13 -5.94 2.37
CA PHE A 86 3.03 -6.14 3.49
C PHE A 86 3.67 -4.80 3.83
N GLU A 87 3.55 -4.35 5.09
CA GLU A 87 4.08 -3.06 5.53
C GLU A 87 3.61 -1.87 4.67
N GLY A 88 2.31 -1.84 4.35
CA GLY A 88 1.72 -0.77 3.55
C GLY A 88 1.62 0.56 4.30
N MET A 89 1.80 1.66 3.58
CA MET A 89 1.79 3.04 4.11
C MET A 89 0.79 3.92 3.33
N HIS A 90 0.47 5.09 3.88
CA HIS A 90 -0.44 6.05 3.28
C HIS A 90 0.12 6.73 2.02
N ILE A 91 -0.80 7.12 1.13
CA ILE A 91 -0.55 8.20 0.17
C ILE A 91 -0.38 9.50 0.97
N ARG A 92 0.74 10.19 0.80
CA ARG A 92 1.03 11.45 1.50
C ARG A 92 0.76 12.70 0.69
N ASP A 93 0.79 12.58 -0.63
CA ASP A 93 0.55 13.70 -1.52
C ASP A 93 -0.94 14.06 -1.50
N GLU A 94 -1.22 15.26 -1.00
CA GLU A 94 -2.57 15.81 -0.82
C GLU A 94 -3.35 15.89 -2.13
N ALA A 95 -2.65 16.01 -3.28
CA ALA A 95 -3.28 16.03 -4.59
C ALA A 95 -4.04 14.74 -4.92
N TYR A 96 -3.78 13.65 -4.18
CA TYR A 96 -4.35 12.32 -4.41
C TYR A 96 -5.20 11.80 -3.24
N PHE A 97 -5.54 12.63 -2.25
CA PHE A 97 -6.36 12.18 -1.13
C PHE A 97 -7.79 11.77 -1.57
N ASP A 98 -8.30 12.40 -2.62
CA ASP A 98 -9.63 12.10 -3.16
C ASP A 98 -9.73 10.71 -3.81
N LEU A 99 -8.59 10.05 -4.11
CA LEU A 99 -8.56 8.66 -4.61
C LEU A 99 -9.31 7.68 -3.69
N PHE A 100 -9.35 7.98 -2.38
CA PHE A 100 -10.02 7.17 -1.36
C PHE A 100 -11.01 7.98 -0.51
N ALA A 101 -11.59 9.04 -1.09
CA ALA A 101 -12.74 9.73 -0.51
C ALA A 101 -13.86 8.73 -0.17
N THR A 102 -14.11 7.79 -1.09
CA THR A 102 -14.93 6.59 -0.88
C THR A 102 -14.05 5.34 -0.84
N LYS A 103 -14.42 4.37 0.02
CA LYS A 103 -13.72 3.10 0.15
C LYS A 103 -13.82 2.29 -1.14
N SER A 104 -12.76 1.55 -1.47
CA SER A 104 -12.75 0.61 -2.59
C SER A 104 -13.37 -0.73 -2.18
N PRO A 105 -14.28 -1.30 -2.98
CA PRO A 105 -14.79 -2.66 -2.75
C PRO A 105 -13.78 -3.74 -3.15
N HIS A 106 -12.64 -3.36 -3.77
CA HIS A 106 -11.59 -4.30 -4.17
C HIS A 106 -11.05 -5.04 -2.94
N PRO A 107 -10.99 -6.38 -2.96
CA PRO A 107 -10.60 -7.14 -1.78
C PRO A 107 -9.10 -7.05 -1.52
N THR A 108 -8.75 -6.89 -0.25
CA THR A 108 -7.36 -6.72 0.16
C THR A 108 -7.02 -7.52 1.41
N ILE A 109 -5.74 -7.87 1.53
CA ILE A 109 -5.13 -8.37 2.75
C ILE A 109 -4.02 -7.41 3.13
N HIS A 110 -3.97 -6.99 4.39
CA HIS A 110 -2.92 -6.15 4.94
C HIS A 110 -2.19 -6.91 6.03
N VAL A 111 -0.86 -6.94 5.96
CA VAL A 111 0.02 -7.58 6.93
C VAL A 111 0.95 -6.52 7.50
N PHE A 112 0.95 -6.38 8.83
CA PHE A 112 1.77 -5.40 9.55
C PHE A 112 2.64 -6.01 10.65
N GLY A 113 3.87 -5.57 10.75
CA GLY A 113 4.80 -5.81 11.84
C GLY A 113 4.58 -4.79 12.95
N THR A 114 4.22 -5.24 14.14
CA THR A 114 3.94 -4.35 15.28
C THR A 114 5.19 -3.68 15.85
N ALA A 115 6.39 -4.14 15.47
CA ALA A 115 7.65 -3.48 15.82
C ALA A 115 8.20 -2.64 14.66
N SER A 116 7.41 -2.42 13.61
CA SER A 116 7.76 -1.55 12.48
C SER A 116 7.64 -0.09 12.92
N ASP A 117 8.62 0.74 12.57
CA ASP A 117 8.57 2.19 12.80
C ASP A 117 7.41 2.86 12.03
N TYR A 118 6.82 2.15 11.05
CA TYR A 118 5.68 2.60 10.27
C TYR A 118 4.34 2.09 10.79
N TYR A 119 4.31 1.23 11.83
CA TYR A 119 3.09 0.57 12.29
C TYR A 119 2.01 1.58 12.72
N ASP A 120 2.36 2.47 13.64
CA ASP A 120 1.44 3.50 14.13
C ASP A 120 1.10 4.49 13.01
N TYR A 121 2.10 4.86 12.20
CA TYR A 121 1.90 5.73 11.05
C TYR A 121 0.85 5.19 10.06
N ALA A 122 0.87 3.89 9.76
CA ALA A 122 -0.07 3.25 8.85
C ALA A 122 -1.46 3.00 9.47
N ARG A 123 -1.54 2.86 10.80
CA ARG A 123 -2.74 2.33 11.49
C ARG A 123 -3.43 3.30 12.44
N GLU A 124 -2.78 4.36 12.87
CA GLU A 124 -3.39 5.44 13.66
C GLU A 124 -3.86 6.61 12.78
N GLY A 125 -3.47 6.57 11.50
CA GLY A 125 -3.81 7.59 10.51
C GLY A 125 -2.87 8.78 10.56
N TRP A 126 -2.80 9.49 9.45
CA TRP A 126 -2.01 10.71 9.28
C TRP A 126 -2.92 11.93 9.34
N CYS A 127 -2.75 12.81 10.33
CA CYS A 127 -3.41 14.13 10.33
C CYS A 127 -4.94 14.09 10.09
N GLY A 128 -5.63 13.07 10.63
CA GLY A 128 -7.07 12.85 10.40
C GLY A 128 -7.41 12.03 9.16
N SER A 129 -6.43 11.43 8.49
CA SER A 129 -6.65 10.40 7.48
C SER A 129 -7.10 9.08 8.13
N LYS A 130 -7.90 8.33 7.37
CA LYS A 130 -8.35 6.97 7.73
C LYS A 130 -7.14 6.04 7.83
N ARG A 131 -7.24 4.93 8.56
CA ARG A 131 -6.20 3.89 8.58
C ARG A 131 -5.94 3.36 7.17
N VAL A 132 -4.74 2.89 6.84
CA VAL A 132 -4.43 2.54 5.44
C VAL A 132 -5.33 1.41 4.93
N GLU A 133 -5.70 0.47 5.80
CA GLU A 133 -6.66 -0.59 5.47
C GLU A 133 -8.08 -0.04 5.21
N GLU A 134 -8.45 1.11 5.77
CA GLU A 134 -9.75 1.73 5.59
C GLU A 134 -9.91 2.44 4.23
N TYR A 135 -8.88 2.41 3.38
CA TYR A 135 -9.03 2.66 1.95
C TYR A 135 -9.94 1.62 1.27
N TYR A 136 -10.15 0.46 1.90
CA TYR A 136 -10.92 -0.66 1.40
C TYR A 136 -12.11 -0.99 2.31
N GLU A 137 -13.18 -1.54 1.74
CA GLU A 137 -14.45 -1.78 2.46
C GLU A 137 -14.36 -2.89 3.51
N ASP A 138 -13.75 -4.03 3.18
CA ASP A 138 -13.64 -5.23 4.03
C ASP A 138 -12.23 -5.84 3.94
N PRO A 139 -11.19 -5.13 4.45
CA PRO A 139 -9.82 -5.63 4.43
C PRO A 139 -9.62 -6.74 5.46
N LEU A 140 -8.93 -7.82 5.07
CA LEU A 140 -8.37 -8.76 6.05
C LEU A 140 -7.08 -8.17 6.61
N VAL A 141 -7.01 -7.95 7.92
CA VAL A 141 -5.81 -7.41 8.59
C VAL A 141 -5.15 -8.47 9.45
N LEU A 142 -3.86 -8.70 9.22
CA LEU A 142 -3.01 -9.62 9.96
C LEU A 142 -1.82 -8.87 10.55
N THR A 143 -1.34 -9.31 11.71
CA THR A 143 -0.15 -8.73 12.35
C THR A 143 0.85 -9.79 12.81
N HIS A 144 2.13 -9.40 12.88
CA HIS A 144 3.23 -10.16 13.49
C HIS A 144 4.10 -9.25 14.37
N GLY A 145 4.90 -9.83 15.26
CA GLY A 145 5.69 -9.10 16.26
C GLY A 145 7.01 -8.51 15.76
N GLU A 146 7.27 -8.52 14.45
CA GLU A 146 8.56 -8.11 13.89
C GLU A 146 8.50 -6.69 13.32
N GLY A 147 9.64 -6.18 12.84
CA GLY A 147 9.76 -4.84 12.24
C GLY A 147 9.27 -4.75 10.80
N HIS A 148 9.79 -3.77 10.06
CA HIS A 148 9.48 -3.48 8.67
C HIS A 148 10.01 -4.54 7.68
N GLN A 149 9.40 -5.72 7.68
CA GLN A 149 9.82 -6.87 6.89
C GLN A 149 8.68 -7.86 6.70
N PHE A 150 8.90 -8.82 5.79
CA PHE A 150 8.01 -9.98 5.69
C PHE A 150 8.05 -10.81 6.99
N PRO A 151 6.94 -11.44 7.40
CA PRO A 151 6.93 -12.34 8.55
C PRO A 151 7.94 -13.49 8.37
N MET A 152 8.81 -13.69 9.35
CA MET A 152 9.81 -14.78 9.36
C MET A 152 9.74 -15.62 10.64
N GLN A 153 9.30 -15.03 11.76
CA GLN A 153 9.29 -15.71 13.06
C GLN A 153 8.19 -16.78 13.12
N GLN A 154 8.61 -18.04 13.27
CA GLN A 154 7.70 -19.18 13.48
C GLN A 154 7.17 -19.21 14.94
N PRO A 155 5.94 -19.72 15.17
CA PRO A 155 5.00 -20.28 14.19
C PRO A 155 4.18 -19.21 13.44
N ARG A 156 4.25 -17.95 13.87
CA ARG A 156 3.37 -16.88 13.40
C ARG A 156 3.50 -16.60 11.90
N ALA A 157 4.72 -16.65 11.37
CA ALA A 157 4.96 -16.50 9.94
C ALA A 157 4.20 -17.54 9.13
N LYS A 158 4.26 -18.82 9.51
CA LYS A 158 3.50 -19.89 8.85
C LYS A 158 2.00 -19.63 8.92
N GLU A 159 1.46 -19.26 10.07
CA GLU A 159 0.03 -18.98 10.22
C GLU A 159 -0.44 -17.85 9.28
N ILE A 160 0.35 -16.79 9.15
CA ILE A 160 0.05 -15.67 8.25
C ILE A 160 0.08 -16.13 6.80
N TYR A 161 1.13 -16.82 6.36
CA TYR A 161 1.22 -17.29 4.98
C TYR A 161 0.15 -18.33 4.64
N ASP A 162 -0.20 -19.22 5.57
CA ASP A 162 -1.30 -20.17 5.39
C ASP A 162 -2.63 -19.44 5.22
N CYS A 163 -2.89 -18.40 6.02
CA CYS A 163 -4.09 -17.57 5.91
C CYS A 163 -4.14 -16.80 4.58
N VAL A 164 -3.04 -16.15 4.19
CA VAL A 164 -2.91 -15.45 2.91
C VAL A 164 -3.14 -16.41 1.73
N ALA A 165 -2.48 -17.57 1.74
CA ALA A 165 -2.64 -18.57 0.69
C ALA A 165 -4.07 -19.12 0.61
N ALA A 166 -4.73 -19.33 1.75
CA ALA A 166 -6.13 -19.75 1.80
C ALA A 166 -7.07 -18.70 1.17
N GLU A 167 -6.86 -17.42 1.47
CA GLU A 167 -7.64 -16.33 0.88
C GLU A 167 -7.38 -16.16 -0.63
N MET A 168 -6.13 -16.29 -1.08
CA MET A 168 -5.80 -16.31 -2.51
C MET A 168 -6.58 -17.42 -3.23
N ARG A 169 -6.58 -18.65 -2.70
CA ARG A 169 -7.35 -19.78 -3.28
C ARG A 169 -8.84 -19.50 -3.28
N ARG A 170 -9.38 -19.05 -2.15
CA ARG A 170 -10.82 -18.78 -1.97
C ARG A 170 -11.35 -17.71 -2.92
N ARG A 171 -10.62 -16.61 -3.09
CA ARG A 171 -11.07 -15.45 -3.89
C ARG A 171 -10.75 -15.58 -5.38
N CYS A 172 -9.66 -16.28 -5.71
CA CYS A 172 -9.17 -16.34 -7.09
C CYS A 172 -9.49 -17.66 -7.80
N GLY A 173 -9.83 -18.73 -7.07
CA GLY A 173 -10.08 -20.06 -7.64
C GLY A 173 -8.80 -20.85 -7.95
N LEU A 174 -7.75 -20.63 -7.15
CA LEU A 174 -6.43 -21.29 -7.26
C LEU A 174 -6.34 -22.62 -6.50
#